data_AF-A0A2T1HL70-F1
#
_entry.id   AF-A0A2T1HL70-F1
#
_cell.length_a   1.000
_cell.length_b   1.000
_cell.length_c   1.000
_cell.angle_alpha   90.00
_cell.angle_beta   90.00
_cell.angle_gamma   90.00
#
_symmetry.space_group_name_H-M   'P 1'
#
loop_
_entity.id
_entity.type
_entity.pdbx_description
1 polymer ?
#
loop_
_entity_poly.entity_id
_entity_poly.type
_entity_poly.pdbx_seq_one_letter_code
_entity_poly.pdbx_strand_id
1 'polypeptide(L)'
;TSDEFRFVVAEQLREIGVEAEIVLEPQPRDSGPAVAVAAVLGAQRHARQLVLVLPSDHYIPDGEAFRDACEGAAKGAQDGYVMTLGVRPTAPATGYGYIRAGKATGSGEA
;
A
#
# COMPACT_ATOMS: atom_id res chain seq x y z
N THR A 1 -12.33 -4.06 -2.40
CA THR A 1 -12.62 -5.47 -2.05
C THR A 1 -13.86 -5.92 -2.78
N SER A 2 -14.03 -7.21 -3.09
CA SER A 2 -15.26 -7.71 -3.73
C SER A 2 -16.44 -7.78 -2.75
N ASP A 3 -17.67 -7.88 -3.28
CA ASP A 3 -18.88 -8.03 -2.45
C ASP A 3 -18.84 -9.29 -1.58
N GLU A 4 -18.20 -10.37 -2.06
CA GLU A 4 -18.06 -11.65 -1.36
C GLU A 4 -17.31 -11.51 -0.02
N PHE A 5 -16.36 -10.57 0.07
CA PHE A 5 -15.54 -10.38 1.27
C PHE A 5 -16.07 -9.28 2.22
N ARG A 6 -17.15 -8.59 1.87
CA ARG A 6 -17.61 -7.39 2.62
C ARG A 6 -17.86 -7.66 4.11
N PHE A 7 -18.45 -8.82 4.42
CA PHE A 7 -18.81 -9.18 5.79
C PHE A 7 -17.60 -9.63 6.59
N VAL A 8 -16.69 -10.38 5.96
CA VAL A 8 -15.42 -10.79 6.59
C VAL A 8 -14.58 -9.56 6.94
N VAL A 9 -14.45 -8.60 6.02
CA VAL A 9 -13.72 -7.35 6.28
C VAL A 9 -14.37 -6.56 7.42
N ALA A 10 -15.70 -6.44 7.43
CA ALA A 10 -16.42 -5.74 8.50
C ALA A 10 -16.28 -6.43 9.87
N GLU A 11 -16.21 -7.76 9.90
CA GLU A 11 -15.96 -8.52 11.12
C GLU A 11 -14.54 -8.33 11.63
N GLN A 12 -13.53 -8.49 10.77
CA GLN A 12 -12.12 -8.29 11.13
C GLN A 12 -11.84 -6.88 11.64
N LEU A 13 -12.45 -5.85 11.02
CA LEU A 13 -12.37 -4.47 11.50
C LEU A 13 -12.94 -4.31 12.92
N ARG A 14 -14.08 -4.95 13.21
CA ARG A 14 -14.68 -4.96 14.57
C ARG A 14 -13.80 -5.69 15.58
N GLU A 15 -13.21 -6.82 15.21
CA GLU A 15 -12.32 -7.59 16.08
C GLU A 15 -11.10 -6.79 16.54
N ILE A 16 -10.56 -5.94 15.66
CA ILE A 16 -9.42 -5.07 15.98
C ILE A 16 -9.84 -3.68 16.48
N GLY A 17 -11.14 -3.39 16.59
CA GLY A 17 -11.66 -2.12 17.08
C GLY A 17 -11.38 -0.92 16.17
N VAL A 18 -11.28 -1.14 14.85
CA VAL A 18 -10.99 -0.09 13.86
C VAL A 18 -12.22 0.20 13.02
N GLU A 19 -12.56 1.48 12.87
CA GLU A 19 -13.56 1.94 11.89
C GLU A 19 -12.89 2.28 10.57
N ALA A 20 -13.44 1.77 9.45
CA ALA A 20 -12.93 2.06 8.11
C ALA A 20 -14.05 2.07 7.06
N GLU A 21 -13.81 2.75 5.95
CA GLU A 21 -14.67 2.74 4.77
C GLU A 21 -14.39 1.50 3.92
N ILE A 22 -15.40 0.65 3.69
CA ILE A 22 -15.29 -0.53 2.83
C ILE A 22 -15.78 -0.17 1.43
N VAL A 23 -14.85 -0.09 0.48
CA VAL A 23 -15.15 0.20 -0.92
C VAL A 23 -15.28 -1.11 -1.70
N LEU A 24 -16.48 -1.33 -2.26
CA LEU A 24 -16.81 -2.54 -3.01
C LEU A 24 -16.49 -2.37 -4.50
N GLU A 25 -15.76 -3.33 -5.05
CA GLU A 25 -15.45 -3.41 -6.46
C GLU A 25 -16.60 -4.10 -7.20
N PRO A 26 -17.11 -3.53 -8.30
CA PRO A 26 -18.23 -4.12 -9.04
C PRO A 26 -17.82 -5.39 -9.79
N GLN A 27 -16.52 -5.57 -10.05
CA GLN A 27 -15.93 -6.74 -10.70
C GLN A 27 -14.42 -6.76 -10.46
N PRO A 28 -13.77 -7.94 -10.46
CA PRO A 28 -12.32 -8.03 -10.34
C PRO A 28 -11.63 -7.43 -11.57
N ARG A 29 -10.66 -6.54 -11.36
CA ARG A 29 -9.88 -5.88 -12.43
C ARG A 29 -8.41 -5.64 -12.05
N ASP A 30 -7.83 -6.57 -11.28
CA ASP A 30 -6.49 -6.42 -10.68
C ASP A 30 -6.36 -5.17 -9.78
N SER A 31 -5.14 -4.85 -9.33
CA SER A 31 -4.90 -3.80 -8.33
C SER A 31 -5.01 -2.38 -8.87
N GLY A 32 -4.73 -2.15 -10.15
CA GLY A 32 -4.65 -0.80 -10.74
C GLY A 32 -5.93 0.03 -10.52
N PRO A 33 -7.12 -0.47 -10.86
CA PRO A 33 -8.38 0.24 -10.62
C PRO A 33 -8.66 0.51 -9.14
N ALA A 34 -8.33 -0.42 -8.24
CA ALA A 34 -8.49 -0.21 -6.80
C ALA A 34 -7.58 0.93 -6.30
N VAL A 35 -6.34 0.99 -6.77
CA VAL A 35 -5.39 2.08 -6.48
C VAL A 35 -5.90 3.42 -7.02
N ALA A 36 -6.44 3.44 -8.25
CA ALA A 36 -7.00 4.65 -8.83
C ALA A 36 -8.19 5.19 -8.03
N VAL A 37 -9.10 4.31 -7.58
CA VAL A 37 -10.22 4.68 -6.72
C VAL A 37 -9.72 5.23 -5.38
N ALA A 38 -8.74 4.58 -4.75
CA ALA A 38 -8.15 5.05 -3.50
C ALA A 38 -7.52 6.45 -3.65
N ALA A 39 -6.82 6.71 -4.76
CA ALA A 39 -6.25 8.01 -5.07
C ALA A 39 -7.32 9.10 -5.22
N VAL A 40 -8.43 8.80 -5.91
CA VAL A 40 -9.56 9.74 -6.07
C VAL A 40 -10.22 10.03 -4.72
N LEU A 41 -10.49 9.01 -3.91
CA LEU A 41 -11.08 9.17 -2.57
C LEU A 41 -10.15 9.98 -1.64
N GLY A 42 -8.84 9.74 -1.71
CA GLY A 42 -7.84 10.53 -0.98
C GLY A 42 -7.87 12.00 -1.39
N ALA A 43 -7.87 12.28 -2.70
CA ALA A 43 -7.91 13.64 -3.24
C ALA A 43 -9.21 14.40 -2.88
N GLN A 44 -10.35 13.70 -2.79
CA GLN A 44 -11.62 14.28 -2.33
C GLN A 44 -11.59 14.69 -0.86
N ARG A 45 -10.79 14.01 -0.03
CA ARG A 45 -10.60 14.36 1.39
C ARG A 45 -9.62 15.52 1.56
N HIS A 46 -8.49 15.49 0.86
CA HIS A 46 -7.52 16.58 0.83
C HIS A 46 -6.67 16.56 -0.45
N ALA A 47 -6.47 17.72 -1.08
CA ALA A 47 -5.82 17.82 -2.40
C ALA A 47 -4.36 17.29 -2.45
N ARG A 48 -3.68 17.23 -1.30
CA ARG A 48 -2.32 16.69 -1.16
C ARG A 48 -2.25 15.49 -0.22
N GLN A 49 -3.34 14.74 -0.10
CA GLN A 49 -3.37 13.53 0.73
C GLN A 49 -2.41 12.47 0.18
N LEU A 50 -1.53 11.93 1.04
CA LEU A 50 -0.74 10.76 0.70
C LEU A 50 -1.61 9.50 0.80
N VAL A 51 -1.43 8.58 -0.14
CA VAL A 51 -2.14 7.29 -0.17
C VAL A 51 -1.11 6.18 -0.09
N LEU A 52 -1.16 5.41 1.00
CA LEU A 52 -0.38 4.18 1.17
C LEU A 52 -1.25 2.99 0.72
N VAL A 53 -0.73 2.20 -0.21
CA VAL A 53 -1.42 1.02 -0.77
C VAL A 53 -0.73 -0.24 -0.28
N LEU A 54 -1.48 -1.11 0.40
CA LEU A 54 -0.99 -2.36 0.96
C LEU A 54 -1.86 -3.54 0.51
N PRO A 55 -1.26 -4.65 0.02
CA PRO A 55 -1.98 -5.90 -0.15
C PRO A 55 -2.39 -6.47 1.21
N SER A 56 -3.62 -7.00 1.31
CA SER A 56 -4.16 -7.53 2.56
C SER A 56 -3.61 -8.91 2.95
N ASP A 57 -2.86 -9.56 2.06
CA ASP A 57 -2.38 -10.94 2.14
C ASP A 57 -0.86 -11.04 2.30
N HIS A 58 -0.18 -9.94 2.58
CA HIS A 58 1.26 -9.93 2.86
C HIS A 58 1.56 -10.30 4.32
N TYR A 59 2.58 -11.14 4.53
CA TYR A 59 3.13 -11.43 5.85
C TYR A 59 4.31 -10.51 6.16
N ILE A 60 4.18 -9.70 7.21
CA ILE A 60 5.18 -8.72 7.66
C ILE A 60 5.46 -9.02 9.14
N PRO A 61 6.52 -9.78 9.46
CA PRO A 61 6.83 -10.18 10.85
C PRO A 61 7.35 -9.01 11.70
N ASP A 62 8.08 -8.09 11.08
CA ASP A 62 8.65 -6.92 11.74
C ASP A 62 7.82 -5.68 11.44
N GLY A 63 6.84 -5.42 12.31
CA GLY A 63 5.94 -4.28 12.16
C GLY A 63 6.61 -2.93 12.44
N GLU A 64 7.71 -2.88 13.20
CA GLU A 64 8.43 -1.65 13.49
C GLU A 64 9.25 -1.21 12.28
N ALA A 65 10.09 -2.10 11.75
CA ALA A 65 10.85 -1.84 10.54
C ALA A 65 9.95 -1.48 9.35
N PHE A 66 8.76 -2.09 9.25
CA PHE A 66 7.80 -1.76 8.22
C PHE A 66 7.22 -0.34 8.36
N ARG A 67 6.92 0.11 9.59
CA ARG A 67 6.48 1.50 9.83
C ARG A 67 7.59 2.49 9.48
N ASP A 68 8.82 2.22 9.88
CA ASP A 68 9.98 3.06 9.56
C ASP A 68 10.18 3.19 8.05
N ALA A 69 10.04 2.08 7.32
CA ALA A 69 10.10 2.07 5.85
C ALA A 69 8.96 2.89 5.22
N CYS A 70 7.74 2.79 5.75
CA CYS A 70 6.60 3.59 5.31
C CYS A 70 6.84 5.09 5.55
N GLU A 71 7.37 5.47 6.72
CA GLU A 71 7.69 6.86 7.05
C GLU A 71 8.82 7.42 6.19
N GLY A 72 9.84 6.61 5.90
CA GLY A 72 10.90 6.95 4.94
C GLY A 72 10.35 7.21 3.54
N ALA A 73 9.48 6.33 3.06
CA ALA A 73 8.80 6.49 1.77
C ALA A 73 7.91 7.75 1.76
N ALA A 74 7.20 8.03 2.85
CA ALA A 74 6.31 9.19 2.92
C ALA A 74 7.03 10.52 2.63
N LYS A 75 8.31 10.66 3.01
CA LYS A 75 9.11 11.86 2.72
C LYS A 75 9.25 12.10 1.21
N GLY A 76 9.62 11.08 0.44
CA GLY A 76 9.68 11.18 -1.02
C GLY A 76 8.30 11.39 -1.66
N ALA A 77 7.27 10.76 -1.10
CA ALA A 77 5.90 10.95 -1.59
C ALA A 77 5.40 12.39 -1.40
N GLN A 78 5.79 13.06 -0.30
CA GLN A 78 5.48 14.48 -0.06
C GLN A 78 6.10 15.41 -1.09
N ASP A 79 7.27 15.04 -1.62
CA ASP A 79 7.97 15.75 -2.69
C ASP A 79 7.37 15.48 -4.09
N GLY A 80 6.33 14.65 -4.17
CA GLY A 80 5.60 14.36 -5.41
C GLY A 80 6.09 13.12 -6.16
N TYR A 81 6.93 12.29 -5.55
CA TYR A 81 7.37 11.02 -6.14
C TYR A 81 6.38 9.89 -5.87
N VAL A 82 6.32 8.90 -6.76
CA VAL A 82 5.66 7.61 -6.50
C VAL A 82 6.68 6.68 -5.86
N MET A 83 6.36 6.20 -4.66
CA MET A 83 7.30 5.42 -3.85
C MET A 83 6.94 3.94 -3.87
N THR A 84 7.97 3.09 -3.81
CA THR A 84 7.83 1.63 -3.73
C THR A 84 8.60 1.12 -2.52
N LEU A 85 8.02 0.18 -1.78
CA LEU A 85 8.72 -0.52 -0.69
C LEU A 85 9.39 -1.78 -1.26
N GLY A 86 10.73 -1.76 -1.30
CA GLY A 86 11.53 -2.88 -1.79
C GLY A 86 11.93 -3.84 -0.67
N VAL A 87 12.10 -5.12 -1.01
CA VAL A 87 12.69 -6.12 -0.12
C VAL A 87 13.91 -6.75 -0.80
N ARG A 88 14.94 -7.07 -0.02
CA ARG A 88 16.12 -7.76 -0.54
C ARG A 88 15.75 -9.20 -0.93
N PRO A 89 15.90 -9.61 -2.20
CA PRO A 89 15.60 -10.97 -2.61
C PRO A 89 16.56 -11.98 -1.97
N THR A 90 16.02 -13.11 -1.50
CA THR A 90 16.81 -14.25 -0.98
C THR A 90 16.92 -15.38 -2.01
N ALA A 91 16.11 -15.34 -3.07
CA ALA A 91 16.09 -16.30 -4.17
C ALA A 91 15.59 -15.64 -5.47
N PRO A 92 15.86 -16.22 -6.66
CA PRO A 92 15.38 -15.72 -7.95
C PRO A 92 13.90 -16.12 -8.21
N ALA A 93 12.98 -15.56 -7.43
CA ALA A 93 11.55 -15.85 -7.54
C ALA A 93 10.92 -15.15 -8.74
N THR A 94 10.50 -15.91 -9.75
CA THR A 94 9.91 -15.39 -11.00
C THR A 94 8.50 -14.83 -10.85
N GLY A 95 7.85 -15.04 -9.70
CA GLY A 95 6.54 -14.47 -9.39
C GLY A 95 6.58 -13.03 -8.89
N TYR A 96 7.77 -12.47 -8.63
CA TYR A 96 7.93 -11.09 -8.16
C TYR A 96 8.35 -10.15 -9.28
N GLY A 97 7.92 -8.89 -9.15
CA GLY A 97 8.55 -7.77 -9.85
C GLY A 97 9.88 -7.42 -9.19
N TYR A 98 10.89 -7.10 -10.00
CA TYR A 98 12.20 -6.66 -9.51
C TYR A 98 12.37 -5.16 -9.77
N ILE A 99 12.84 -4.44 -8.75
CA ILE A 99 13.10 -3.00 -8.84
C ILE A 99 14.59 -2.82 -9.13
N ARG A 100 14.92 -2.14 -10.21
CA ARG A 100 16.30 -1.71 -10.49
C ARG A 100 16.58 -0.42 -9.72
N ALA A 101 17.38 -0.52 -8.66
CA ALA A 101 17.82 0.64 -7.91
C ALA A 101 18.59 1.62 -8.80
N GLY A 102 18.20 2.89 -8.75
CA GLY A 102 18.89 4.00 -9.40
C GLY A 102 20.01 4.57 -8.54
N LYS A 103 20.49 5.76 -8.89
CA LYS A 103 21.36 6.53 -7.98
C LYS A 103 20.53 7.02 -6.79
N ALA A 104 21.10 6.99 -5.60
CA ALA A 104 20.46 7.54 -4.41
C ALA A 104 20.15 9.03 -4.63
N THR A 105 18.89 9.41 -4.42
CA THR A 105 18.40 10.79 -4.50
C THR A 105 17.82 11.14 -3.13
N GLY A 106 18.58 11.86 -2.31
CA GLY A 106 18.19 12.21 -0.93
C GLY A 106 18.72 11.25 0.13
N SER A 107 18.23 11.38 1.36
CA SER A 107 18.68 10.61 2.54
C SER A 107 17.94 9.27 2.74
N GLY A 108 17.23 8.78 1.74
CA GLY A 108 16.61 7.45 1.79
C GLY A 108 17.67 6.40 1.53
N GLU A 109 17.90 5.50 2.49
CA GLU A 109 18.79 4.36 2.30
C GLU A 109 18.22 3.39 1.25
N ALA A 110 19.12 2.71 0.54
CA ALA A 110 18.81 1.81 -0.57
C ALA A 110 18.56 0.36 -0.13
#